data_AF-A0A1Y4WJ74-F1
#
_entry.id   AF-A0A1Y4WJ74-F1
#
_cell.length_a   1.000
_cell.length_b   1.000
_cell.length_c   1.000
_cell.angle_alpha   90.00
_cell.angle_beta   90.00
_cell.angle_gamma   90.00
#
_symmetry.space_group_name_H-M   'P 1'
#
loop_
_entity.id
_entity.type
_entity.pdbx_description
1 polymer ?
#
loop_
_entity_poly.entity_id
_entity_poly.type
_entity_poly.pdbx_seq_one_letter_code
_entity_poly.pdbx_strand_id
1 'polypeptide(L)'
;MKYSDSGWLFQGEVGSNIPHGISEKDIFSLLDLAREDELWAKQVRSEVIYQDTHPGNSLTEFLLEQIRVLNVAGSIVSYPFGDALTFGSSRHFFRGERAAYDKTVPSLNRKITGMSPRDQELYRAISHMRIHQFSEFLWNIHITSRWIATLSDINDLALAQHYGFETHLLDLTNDFKTALFFATSRYDAKTDSYYPLTKKDIEQSEKTRYGVIFHAPNWTIDYFQPMPNFESKAYKKLMGMESGEIRRAADSGDWDGIAFQIGFQPFLRCRAQSGYIFPMCKDVPLQENPKFEKLRFKQTQKLSEKVFELMDGGKKVFPYEGLSEARPVLTAMQNSWTFSEDDLNALFEWEQVDLSLFPNAKELKTAFAGWSFEGNTIKIIQDKVDYPIAPSIMERINAMYDSIDIEKEIGNIIHIRPEQKKYRDGIYTMLYGQGREIEVER
;
A
#
# COMPACT_ATOMS: atom_id res chain seq x y z
N MET A 1 18.32 3.66 -21.69
CA MET A 1 17.06 4.44 -21.57
C MET A 1 17.29 5.68 -20.72
N LYS A 2 16.43 6.71 -20.87
CA LYS A 2 16.42 7.93 -20.06
C LYS A 2 15.00 8.51 -20.00
N TYR A 3 14.66 9.24 -18.95
CA TYR A 3 13.39 9.97 -18.87
C TYR A 3 13.40 11.20 -19.79
N SER A 4 12.23 11.55 -20.33
CA SER A 4 11.96 12.86 -20.94
C SER A 4 11.83 13.94 -19.87
N ASP A 5 11.76 15.21 -20.30
CA ASP A 5 11.48 16.35 -19.41
C ASP A 5 10.10 16.23 -18.72
N SER A 6 9.17 15.49 -19.34
CA SER A 6 7.85 15.15 -18.79
C SER A 6 7.83 13.86 -17.96
N GLY A 7 8.98 13.22 -17.75
CA GLY A 7 9.15 12.01 -16.95
C GLY A 7 8.84 10.70 -17.67
N TRP A 8 8.38 10.72 -18.93
CA TRP A 8 8.06 9.52 -19.71
C TRP A 8 9.33 8.85 -20.29
N LEU A 9 9.28 7.55 -20.55
CA LEU A 9 10.37 6.81 -21.18
C LEU A 9 10.28 6.78 -22.71
N PHE A 10 9.07 6.86 -23.27
CA PHE A 10 8.79 6.80 -24.71
C PHE A 10 8.11 8.10 -25.17
N GLN A 11 8.88 8.98 -25.81
CA GLN A 11 8.36 10.27 -26.32
C GLN A 11 7.48 10.07 -27.57
N GLY A 12 6.35 10.79 -27.65
CA GLY A 12 5.45 10.79 -28.82
C GLY A 12 4.47 9.62 -28.89
N GLU A 13 4.60 8.63 -28.00
CA GLU A 13 3.70 7.46 -27.89
C GLU A 13 2.84 7.49 -26.61
N VAL A 14 2.93 8.58 -25.84
CA VAL A 14 2.12 8.80 -24.63
C VAL A 14 0.63 8.76 -25.00
N GLY A 15 -0.11 7.81 -24.41
CA GLY A 15 -1.53 7.58 -24.70
C GLY A 15 -1.83 6.54 -25.80
N SER A 16 -0.81 6.03 -26.51
CA SER A 16 -1.01 4.93 -27.48
C SER A 16 -1.39 3.60 -26.83
N ASN A 17 -1.17 3.48 -25.51
CA ASN A 17 -1.50 2.31 -24.68
C ASN A 17 -0.95 0.98 -25.23
N ILE A 18 0.21 1.02 -25.90
CA ILE A 18 0.88 -0.16 -26.47
C ILE A 18 2.00 -0.68 -25.56
N PRO A 19 2.28 -2.00 -25.55
CA PRO A 19 3.49 -2.54 -24.92
C PRO A 19 4.76 -2.28 -25.74
N HIS A 20 5.82 -1.78 -25.08
CA HIS A 20 7.13 -1.55 -25.68
C HIS A 20 8.10 -2.66 -25.30
N GLY A 21 8.73 -3.30 -26.29
CA GLY A 21 9.76 -4.30 -26.04
C GLY A 21 11.07 -3.64 -25.61
N ILE A 22 11.62 -4.02 -24.45
CA ILE A 22 12.92 -3.52 -23.96
C ILE A 22 13.96 -4.65 -23.88
N SER A 23 15.23 -4.28 -24.06
CA SER A 23 16.35 -5.22 -23.96
C SER A 23 16.89 -5.33 -22.53
N GLU A 24 17.75 -6.31 -22.28
CA GLU A 24 18.47 -6.40 -20.99
C GLU A 24 19.37 -5.17 -20.74
N LYS A 25 19.95 -4.59 -21.79
CA LYS A 25 20.73 -3.34 -21.70
C LYS A 25 19.87 -2.17 -21.22
N ASP A 26 18.62 -2.13 -21.66
CA ASP A 26 17.66 -1.10 -21.25
C ASP A 26 17.29 -1.25 -19.77
N ILE A 27 17.08 -2.48 -19.30
CA ILE A 27 16.87 -2.78 -17.86
C ILE A 27 18.06 -2.26 -17.03
N PHE A 28 19.29 -2.52 -17.46
CA PHE A 28 20.46 -2.01 -16.73
C PHE A 28 20.55 -0.48 -16.75
N SER A 29 20.14 0.17 -17.85
CA SER A 29 20.04 1.63 -17.86
C SER A 29 19.00 2.15 -16.87
N LEU A 30 17.85 1.47 -16.74
CA LEU A 30 16.82 1.84 -15.76
C LEU A 30 17.30 1.61 -14.31
N LEU A 31 18.12 0.58 -14.07
CA LEU A 31 18.79 0.39 -12.78
C LEU A 31 19.77 1.52 -12.45
N ASP A 32 20.44 2.08 -13.46
CA ASP A 32 21.32 3.24 -13.27
C ASP A 32 20.51 4.51 -12.98
N LEU A 33 19.39 4.74 -13.68
CA LEU A 33 18.45 5.83 -13.34
C LEU A 33 17.92 5.72 -11.91
N ALA A 34 17.56 4.52 -11.46
CA ALA A 34 17.11 4.30 -10.08
C ALA A 34 18.18 4.69 -9.05
N ARG A 35 19.47 4.49 -9.36
CA ARG A 35 20.57 4.95 -8.50
C ARG A 35 20.70 6.48 -8.49
N GLU A 36 20.49 7.12 -9.65
CA GLU A 36 20.48 8.58 -9.76
C GLU A 36 19.32 9.18 -8.94
N ASP A 37 18.13 8.58 -9.00
CA ASP A 37 16.97 8.98 -8.21
C ASP A 37 17.23 8.84 -6.70
N GLU A 38 17.89 7.76 -6.26
CA GLU A 38 18.31 7.60 -4.86
C GLU A 38 19.31 8.66 -4.41
N LEU A 39 20.26 9.04 -5.26
CA LEU A 39 21.22 10.11 -4.97
C LEU A 39 20.53 11.46 -4.89
N TRP A 40 19.60 11.74 -5.80
CA TRP A 40 18.78 12.94 -5.79
C TRP A 40 17.95 13.04 -4.50
N ALA A 41 17.27 11.97 -4.10
CA ALA A 41 16.48 11.94 -2.86
C ALA A 41 17.35 12.23 -1.62
N LYS A 42 18.57 11.70 -1.56
CA LYS A 42 19.55 12.01 -0.50
C LYS A 42 20.01 13.48 -0.52
N GLN A 43 20.17 14.06 -1.70
CA GLN A 43 20.52 15.47 -1.85
C GLN A 43 19.37 16.37 -1.37
N VAL A 44 18.14 16.14 -1.85
CA VAL A 44 16.94 16.90 -1.41
C VAL A 44 16.81 16.85 0.10
N ARG A 45 17.02 15.68 0.71
CA ARG A 45 17.03 15.53 2.15
C ARG A 45 18.08 16.41 2.83
N SER A 46 19.32 16.39 2.34
CA SER A 46 20.39 17.23 2.90
C SER A 46 20.05 18.72 2.81
N GLU A 47 19.38 19.13 1.72
CA GLU A 47 18.94 20.51 1.52
C GLU A 47 17.83 20.90 2.50
N VAL A 48 16.84 20.04 2.74
CA VAL A 48 15.78 20.28 3.75
C VAL A 48 16.37 20.44 5.15
N ILE A 49 17.31 19.57 5.56
CA ILE A 49 17.99 19.66 6.86
C ILE A 49 18.73 20.99 7.01
N TYR A 50 19.42 21.41 5.95
CA TYR A 50 20.14 22.67 5.94
C TYR A 50 19.19 23.87 6.12
N GLN A 51 18.04 23.85 5.45
CA GLN A 51 17.05 24.94 5.48
C GLN A 51 16.29 25.01 6.80
N ASP A 52 15.99 23.88 7.44
CA ASP A 52 15.46 23.84 8.81
C ASP A 52 16.36 24.58 9.81
N THR A 53 17.68 24.53 9.58
CA THR A 53 18.67 25.23 10.41
C THR A 53 18.96 26.66 9.93
N HIS A 54 18.48 27.05 8.74
CA HIS A 54 18.72 28.36 8.12
C HIS A 54 17.47 28.86 7.36
N PRO A 55 16.35 29.14 8.06
CA PRO A 55 15.08 29.44 7.39
C PRO A 55 15.18 30.71 6.54
N GLY A 56 14.78 30.59 5.27
CA GLY A 56 14.60 31.71 4.35
C GLY A 56 13.42 32.61 4.74
N ASN A 57 13.41 33.85 4.22
CA ASN A 57 12.39 34.86 4.53
C ASN A 57 11.40 35.10 3.37
N SER A 58 11.49 34.35 2.26
CA SER A 58 10.62 34.55 1.10
C SER A 58 9.51 33.50 0.98
N LEU A 59 8.36 33.93 0.42
CA LEU A 59 7.23 33.04 0.14
C LEU A 59 7.61 31.92 -0.86
N THR A 60 8.50 32.22 -1.81
CA THR A 60 8.98 31.25 -2.80
C THR A 60 9.83 30.16 -2.14
N GLU A 61 10.72 30.52 -1.20
CA GLU A 61 11.48 29.55 -0.40
C GLU A 61 10.53 28.69 0.43
N PHE A 62 9.53 29.29 1.10
CA PHE A 62 8.53 28.53 1.85
C PHE A 62 7.76 27.50 0.99
N LEU A 63 7.33 27.88 -0.22
CA LEU A 63 6.63 26.96 -1.12
C LEU A 63 7.55 25.85 -1.65
N LEU A 64 8.81 26.17 -1.95
CA LEU A 64 9.80 25.18 -2.37
C LEU A 64 10.12 24.21 -1.23
N GLU A 65 10.25 24.70 0.00
CA GLU A 65 10.43 23.88 1.21
C GLU A 65 9.27 22.92 1.38
N GLN A 66 8.02 23.38 1.27
CA GLN A 66 6.85 22.51 1.40
C GLN A 66 6.86 21.38 0.37
N ILE A 67 7.24 21.67 -0.88
CA ILE A 67 7.38 20.63 -1.92
C ILE A 67 8.51 19.65 -1.57
N ARG A 68 9.64 20.14 -1.07
CA ARG A 68 10.79 19.30 -0.70
C ARG A 68 10.47 18.39 0.47
N VAL A 69 9.84 18.92 1.53
CA VAL A 69 9.37 18.18 2.71
C VAL A 69 8.45 17.03 2.31
N LEU A 70 7.52 17.24 1.36
CA LEU A 70 6.65 16.15 0.86
C LEU A 70 7.41 15.03 0.13
N ASN A 71 8.62 15.29 -0.36
CA ASN A 71 9.45 14.30 -1.06
C ASN A 71 10.54 13.68 -0.19
N VAL A 72 10.70 14.12 1.07
CA VAL A 72 11.70 13.61 2.01
C VAL A 72 11.05 12.58 2.95
N ALA A 73 11.83 11.59 3.36
CA ALA A 73 11.41 10.64 4.38
C ALA A 73 11.34 11.33 5.75
N GLY A 74 10.28 11.07 6.52
CA GLY A 74 10.15 11.61 7.87
C GLY A 74 9.12 12.73 8.04
N SER A 75 8.26 12.98 7.05
CA SER A 75 7.22 14.02 7.14
C SER A 75 5.84 13.42 7.36
N ILE A 76 5.05 14.01 8.25
CA ILE A 76 3.66 13.62 8.45
C ILE A 76 2.78 14.38 7.47
N VAL A 77 2.16 13.65 6.55
CA VAL A 77 1.26 14.19 5.53
C VAL A 77 -0.15 13.66 5.74
N SER A 78 -1.15 14.50 5.50
CA SER A 78 -2.54 14.13 5.69
C SER A 78 -3.18 13.66 4.39
N TYR A 79 -3.75 12.46 4.43
CA TYR A 79 -4.62 11.92 3.39
C TYR A 79 -6.09 11.95 3.86
N PRO A 80 -7.05 11.76 2.95
CA PRO A 80 -8.48 11.71 3.29
C PRO A 80 -8.87 10.64 4.32
N PHE A 81 -8.02 9.62 4.49
CA PHE A 81 -8.23 8.47 5.38
C PHE A 81 -7.21 8.39 6.53
N GLY A 82 -6.45 9.44 6.79
CA GLY A 82 -5.51 9.52 7.92
C GLY A 82 -4.18 10.13 7.55
N ASP A 83 -3.34 10.36 8.56
CA ASP A 83 -1.97 10.80 8.34
C ASP A 83 -1.07 9.62 7.94
N ALA A 84 -0.04 9.90 7.14
CA ALA A 84 1.02 8.97 6.78
C ALA A 84 2.40 9.59 7.03
N LEU A 85 3.34 8.77 7.48
CA LEU A 85 4.76 9.13 7.61
C LEU A 85 5.48 8.85 6.30
N THR A 86 5.91 9.87 5.56
CA THR A 86 6.48 9.72 4.22
C THR A 86 7.82 8.96 4.21
N PHE A 87 8.09 8.25 3.11
CA PHE A 87 9.43 7.86 2.66
C PHE A 87 9.86 8.72 1.46
N GLY A 88 11.14 8.66 1.07
CA GLY A 88 11.67 9.48 -0.03
C GLY A 88 11.00 9.15 -1.36
N SER A 89 10.48 10.17 -2.05
CA SER A 89 9.81 10.01 -3.36
C SER A 89 10.81 10.11 -4.52
N SER A 90 10.70 9.25 -5.54
CA SER A 90 11.57 9.28 -6.74
C SER A 90 10.92 9.94 -7.96
N ARG A 91 9.73 10.57 -7.82
CA ARG A 91 8.94 11.18 -8.92
C ARG A 91 8.39 10.20 -9.97
N HIS A 92 8.59 8.91 -9.79
CA HIS A 92 8.13 7.87 -10.71
C HIS A 92 7.40 6.75 -9.96
N PHE A 93 6.44 6.13 -10.62
CA PHE A 93 5.74 4.95 -10.13
C PHE A 93 5.99 3.76 -11.03
N PHE A 94 6.15 2.60 -10.41
CA PHE A 94 6.41 1.34 -11.07
C PHE A 94 5.56 0.22 -10.48
N ARG A 95 5.25 -0.76 -11.32
CA ARG A 95 4.75 -2.07 -10.90
C ARG A 95 5.36 -3.15 -11.76
N GLY A 96 5.90 -4.19 -11.13
CA GLY A 96 6.47 -5.31 -11.85
C GLY A 96 5.63 -6.57 -11.78
N GLU A 97 5.54 -7.26 -12.91
CA GLU A 97 4.82 -8.51 -13.04
C GLU A 97 5.67 -9.56 -13.77
N ARG A 98 5.73 -10.77 -13.20
CA ARG A 98 6.57 -11.86 -13.72
C ARG A 98 6.13 -12.44 -15.06
N ALA A 99 4.93 -12.10 -15.51
CA ALA A 99 4.31 -12.58 -16.73
C ALA A 99 3.52 -11.45 -17.40
N ALA A 100 3.34 -11.55 -18.72
CA ALA A 100 2.41 -10.69 -19.46
C ALA A 100 0.95 -11.14 -19.21
N TYR A 101 0.43 -10.84 -18.01
CA TYR A 101 -0.97 -11.14 -17.66
C TYR A 101 -1.94 -10.32 -18.52
N ASP A 102 -3.13 -10.87 -18.76
CA ASP A 102 -4.17 -10.18 -19.54
C ASP A 102 -4.76 -8.99 -18.79
N LYS A 103 -4.87 -9.10 -17.45
CA LYS A 103 -5.46 -8.09 -16.59
C LYS A 103 -4.69 -7.96 -15.29
N THR A 104 -4.17 -6.77 -15.05
CA THR A 104 -3.60 -6.34 -13.78
C THR A 104 -4.67 -5.61 -13.01
N VAL A 105 -5.26 -6.31 -12.05
CA VAL A 105 -6.29 -5.79 -11.13
C VAL A 105 -6.03 -6.31 -9.71
N PRO A 106 -6.51 -5.62 -8.67
CA PRO A 106 -6.38 -6.02 -7.26
C PRO A 106 -6.90 -7.43 -6.95
N SER A 107 -6.49 -7.97 -5.80
CA SER A 107 -6.87 -9.32 -5.35
C SER A 107 -8.38 -9.49 -5.21
N LEU A 108 -9.07 -8.52 -4.61
CA LEU A 108 -10.52 -8.58 -4.41
C LEU A 108 -11.27 -8.50 -5.75
N ASN A 109 -10.87 -7.62 -6.67
CA ASN A 109 -11.46 -7.53 -8.00
C ASN A 109 -11.41 -8.87 -8.73
N ARG A 110 -10.28 -9.60 -8.66
CA ARG A 110 -10.15 -10.93 -9.28
C ARG A 110 -11.16 -11.93 -8.72
N LYS A 111 -11.47 -11.86 -7.43
CA LYS A 111 -12.44 -12.76 -6.79
C LYS A 111 -13.87 -12.48 -7.16
N ILE A 112 -14.24 -11.19 -7.24
CA ILE A 112 -15.64 -10.79 -7.43
C ILE A 112 -16.01 -10.55 -8.90
N THR A 113 -15.05 -10.66 -9.82
CA THR A 113 -15.28 -10.50 -11.25
C THR A 113 -16.36 -11.47 -11.74
N GLY A 114 -17.36 -10.94 -12.46
CA GLY A 114 -18.45 -11.72 -13.04
C GLY A 114 -19.66 -11.92 -12.12
N MET A 115 -19.59 -11.49 -10.86
CA MET A 115 -20.73 -11.48 -9.94
C MET A 115 -21.70 -10.32 -10.23
N SER A 116 -22.94 -10.44 -9.75
CA SER A 116 -23.89 -9.32 -9.76
C SER A 116 -23.39 -8.17 -8.85
N PRO A 117 -23.75 -6.90 -9.10
CA PRO A 117 -23.32 -5.79 -8.22
C PRO A 117 -23.66 -6.01 -6.74
N ARG A 118 -24.79 -6.65 -6.46
CA ARG A 118 -25.19 -6.99 -5.08
C ARG A 118 -24.26 -8.06 -4.48
N ASP A 119 -23.91 -9.10 -5.23
CA ASP A 119 -23.02 -10.16 -4.76
C ASP A 119 -21.57 -9.68 -4.60
N GLN A 120 -21.11 -8.81 -5.50
CA GLN A 120 -19.81 -8.13 -5.36
C GLN A 120 -19.74 -7.38 -4.04
N GLU A 121 -20.79 -6.63 -3.71
CA GLU A 121 -20.86 -5.86 -2.46
C GLU A 121 -20.94 -6.76 -1.22
N LEU A 122 -21.67 -7.88 -1.28
CA LEU A 122 -21.68 -8.88 -0.19
C LEU A 122 -20.29 -9.45 0.06
N TYR A 123 -19.55 -9.83 -0.99
CA TYR A 123 -18.19 -10.33 -0.84
C TYR A 123 -17.22 -9.23 -0.37
N ARG A 124 -17.39 -7.99 -0.86
CA ARG A 124 -16.61 -6.83 -0.41
C ARG A 124 -16.78 -6.62 1.10
N ALA A 125 -18.00 -6.66 1.61
CA ALA A 125 -18.29 -6.59 3.04
C ALA A 125 -17.59 -7.70 3.85
N ILE A 126 -17.55 -8.94 3.34
CA ILE A 126 -16.77 -10.03 3.97
C ILE A 126 -15.29 -9.69 4.03
N SER A 127 -14.73 -9.17 2.94
CA SER A 127 -13.32 -8.78 2.88
C SER A 127 -12.99 -7.72 3.93
N HIS A 128 -13.82 -6.69 4.06
CA HIS A 128 -13.64 -5.64 5.07
C HIS A 128 -13.80 -6.17 6.51
N MET A 129 -14.75 -7.08 6.78
CA MET A 129 -14.85 -7.70 8.11
C MET A 129 -13.61 -8.53 8.46
N ARG A 130 -12.99 -9.23 7.49
CA ARG A 130 -11.70 -9.92 7.70
C ARG A 130 -10.57 -8.94 7.99
N ILE A 131 -10.55 -7.79 7.30
CA ILE A 131 -9.59 -6.73 7.55
C ILE A 131 -9.80 -6.11 8.93
N HIS A 132 -11.04 -5.93 9.38
CA HIS A 132 -11.33 -5.46 10.74
C HIS A 132 -10.83 -6.43 11.82
N GLN A 133 -11.08 -7.73 11.65
CA GLN A 133 -10.50 -8.76 12.54
C GLN A 133 -8.97 -8.74 12.55
N PHE A 134 -8.35 -8.46 11.41
CA PHE A 134 -6.91 -8.27 11.31
C PHE A 134 -6.43 -7.01 12.05
N SER A 135 -7.06 -5.86 11.86
CA SER A 135 -6.75 -4.62 12.59
C SER A 135 -6.85 -4.83 14.11
N GLU A 136 -7.93 -5.48 14.56
CA GLU A 136 -8.15 -5.85 15.96
C GLU A 136 -7.05 -6.77 16.51
N PHE A 137 -6.51 -7.66 15.68
CA PHE A 137 -5.36 -8.47 16.07
C PHE A 137 -4.09 -7.63 16.23
N LEU A 138 -3.82 -6.70 15.29
CA LEU A 138 -2.66 -5.82 15.34
C LEU A 138 -2.64 -4.95 16.61
N TRP A 139 -3.81 -4.54 17.11
CA TRP A 139 -3.94 -3.79 18.37
C TRP A 139 -3.38 -4.51 19.60
N ASN A 140 -3.20 -5.84 19.54
CA ASN A 140 -2.58 -6.61 20.63
C ASN A 140 -1.03 -6.55 20.61
N ILE A 141 -0.44 -5.95 19.58
CA ILE A 141 1.01 -5.81 19.41
C ILE A 141 1.41 -4.40 19.85
N HIS A 142 2.41 -4.29 20.73
CA HIS A 142 2.78 -3.04 21.40
C HIS A 142 3.06 -1.88 20.44
N ILE A 143 3.68 -2.19 19.31
CA ILE A 143 4.04 -1.18 18.31
C ILE A 143 2.83 -0.42 17.78
N THR A 144 1.66 -1.06 17.70
CA THR A 144 0.44 -0.49 17.09
C THR A 144 -0.05 0.72 17.89
N SER A 145 -0.26 0.55 19.20
CA SER A 145 -0.71 1.66 20.07
C SER A 145 0.37 2.71 20.26
N ARG A 146 1.64 2.32 20.34
CA ARG A 146 2.78 3.25 20.39
C ARG A 146 2.82 4.12 19.12
N TRP A 147 2.68 3.51 17.94
CA TRP A 147 2.71 4.18 16.65
C TRP A 147 1.65 5.27 16.52
N ILE A 148 0.38 4.92 16.79
CA ILE A 148 -0.75 5.86 16.70
C ILE A 148 -0.59 7.02 17.67
N ALA A 149 -0.08 6.74 18.88
CA ALA A 149 0.06 7.75 19.91
C ALA A 149 1.23 8.73 19.67
N THR A 150 2.24 8.33 18.91
CA THR A 150 3.51 9.09 18.84
C THR A 150 3.91 9.54 17.44
N LEU A 151 3.47 8.85 16.39
CA LEU A 151 3.99 9.05 15.03
C LEU A 151 2.90 9.39 14.02
N SER A 152 2.03 8.42 13.68
CA SER A 152 1.14 8.52 12.52
C SER A 152 -0.07 7.60 12.65
N ASP A 153 -1.06 7.72 11.77
CA ASP A 153 -2.18 6.78 11.74
C ASP A 153 -1.75 5.46 11.09
N ILE A 154 -2.57 4.42 11.27
CA ILE A 154 -2.35 3.10 10.67
C ILE A 154 -3.22 2.99 9.42
N ASN A 155 -2.59 2.62 8.31
CA ASN A 155 -3.31 2.33 7.07
C ASN A 155 -3.68 0.84 7.02
N ASP A 156 -4.80 0.50 7.65
CA ASP A 156 -5.28 -0.88 7.79
C ASP A 156 -5.42 -1.60 6.45
N LEU A 157 -5.97 -0.93 5.42
CA LEU A 157 -6.14 -1.51 4.10
C LEU A 157 -4.79 -1.81 3.42
N ALA A 158 -3.82 -0.90 3.55
CA ALA A 158 -2.48 -1.09 2.98
C ALA A 158 -1.72 -2.22 3.70
N LEU A 159 -1.79 -2.27 5.04
CA LEU A 159 -1.24 -3.37 5.82
C LEU A 159 -1.89 -4.69 5.40
N ALA A 160 -3.21 -4.76 5.39
CA ALA A 160 -3.95 -5.97 5.07
C ALA A 160 -3.57 -6.50 3.67
N GLN A 161 -3.45 -5.63 2.67
CA GLN A 161 -2.96 -5.99 1.34
C GLN A 161 -1.57 -6.66 1.40
N HIS A 162 -0.61 -6.07 2.12
CA HIS A 162 0.75 -6.60 2.24
C HIS A 162 0.82 -7.92 3.03
N TYR A 163 -0.14 -8.17 3.92
CA TYR A 163 -0.27 -9.45 4.62
C TYR A 163 -1.12 -10.48 3.89
N GLY A 164 -1.65 -10.15 2.69
CA GLY A 164 -2.33 -11.10 1.81
C GLY A 164 -3.85 -11.12 1.95
N PHE A 165 -4.45 -10.15 2.63
CA PHE A 165 -5.91 -9.96 2.62
C PHE A 165 -6.36 -9.39 1.26
N GLU A 166 -7.59 -9.70 0.89
CA GLU A 166 -8.18 -9.28 -0.38
C GLU A 166 -8.60 -7.81 -0.29
N THR A 167 -8.08 -6.95 -1.16
CA THR A 167 -8.41 -5.52 -1.21
C THR A 167 -8.61 -5.06 -2.66
N HIS A 168 -9.21 -3.88 -2.82
CA HIS A 168 -9.30 -3.17 -4.10
C HIS A 168 -8.06 -2.29 -4.37
N LEU A 169 -6.99 -2.48 -3.59
CA LEU A 169 -5.76 -1.73 -3.73
C LEU A 169 -4.81 -2.50 -4.65
N LEU A 170 -4.11 -1.77 -5.51
CA LEU A 170 -2.99 -2.30 -6.28
C LEU A 170 -1.68 -1.74 -5.72
N ASP A 171 -0.69 -2.61 -5.53
CA ASP A 171 0.65 -2.19 -5.12
C ASP A 171 1.38 -1.50 -6.28
N LEU A 172 1.82 -0.27 -6.01
CA LEU A 172 2.82 0.45 -6.78
C LEU A 172 4.06 0.67 -5.89
N THR A 173 5.21 0.89 -6.50
CA THR A 173 6.44 1.29 -5.82
C THR A 173 7.06 2.45 -6.57
N ASN A 174 7.79 3.30 -5.88
CA ASN A 174 8.60 4.33 -6.54
C ASN A 174 10.04 3.85 -6.82
N ASP A 175 10.38 2.61 -6.46
CA ASP A 175 11.69 2.03 -6.70
C ASP A 175 11.64 1.01 -7.85
N PHE A 176 12.32 1.34 -8.95
CA PHE A 176 12.43 0.45 -10.09
C PHE A 176 13.08 -0.90 -9.71
N LYS A 177 14.00 -0.95 -8.74
CA LYS A 177 14.62 -2.23 -8.32
C LYS A 177 13.59 -3.15 -7.67
N THR A 178 12.72 -2.59 -6.82
CA THR A 178 11.58 -3.29 -6.22
C THR A 178 10.60 -3.80 -7.28
N ALA A 179 10.25 -2.97 -8.26
CA ALA A 179 9.40 -3.41 -9.37
C ALA A 179 10.06 -4.53 -10.18
N LEU A 180 11.34 -4.37 -10.56
CA LEU A 180 12.08 -5.38 -11.30
C LEU A 180 12.19 -6.70 -10.52
N PHE A 181 12.33 -6.65 -9.20
CA PHE A 181 12.33 -7.83 -8.34
C PHE A 181 11.02 -8.62 -8.47
N PHE A 182 9.88 -7.96 -8.33
CA PHE A 182 8.58 -8.63 -8.51
C PHE A 182 8.35 -9.10 -9.94
N ALA A 183 8.88 -8.37 -10.92
CA ALA A 183 8.85 -8.79 -12.32
C ALA A 183 9.77 -9.98 -12.63
N THR A 184 10.69 -10.35 -11.75
CA THR A 184 11.69 -11.40 -12.00
C THR A 184 11.76 -12.45 -10.90
N SER A 185 10.80 -12.48 -9.98
CA SER A 185 10.76 -13.45 -8.88
C SER A 185 9.41 -14.16 -8.80
N ARG A 186 9.39 -15.35 -8.21
CA ARG A 186 8.16 -16.06 -7.83
C ARG A 186 8.01 -16.06 -6.33
N TYR A 187 6.79 -15.88 -5.86
CA TYR A 187 6.43 -16.08 -4.47
C TYR A 187 6.04 -17.54 -4.23
N ASP A 188 6.53 -18.13 -3.14
CA ASP A 188 6.10 -19.44 -2.65
C ASP A 188 5.26 -19.26 -1.39
N ALA A 189 3.95 -19.48 -1.54
CA ALA A 189 3.01 -19.41 -0.44
C ALA A 189 3.27 -20.48 0.63
N LYS A 190 4.03 -21.56 0.39
CA LYS A 190 4.32 -22.54 1.45
C LYS A 190 5.37 -22.02 2.41
N THR A 191 6.45 -21.46 1.88
CA THR A 191 7.56 -20.95 2.70
C THR A 191 7.39 -19.48 3.09
N ASP A 192 6.39 -18.77 2.54
CA ASP A 192 6.24 -17.31 2.67
C ASP A 192 7.52 -16.59 2.24
N SER A 193 8.01 -16.89 1.02
CA SER A 193 9.28 -16.34 0.53
C SER A 193 9.31 -16.20 -0.98
N TYR A 194 10.17 -15.31 -1.46
CA TYR A 194 10.44 -15.15 -2.88
C TYR A 194 11.66 -15.97 -3.31
N TYR A 195 11.63 -16.42 -4.56
CA TYR A 195 12.70 -17.16 -5.21
C TYR A 195 12.90 -16.66 -6.64
N PRO A 196 14.13 -16.79 -7.19
CA PRO A 196 14.33 -16.55 -8.61
C PRO A 196 13.50 -17.53 -9.46
N LEU A 197 13.13 -17.07 -10.66
CA LEU A 197 12.41 -17.84 -11.67
C LEU A 197 13.30 -18.94 -12.22
N THR A 198 12.78 -20.17 -12.20
CA THR A 198 13.42 -21.32 -12.84
C THR A 198 13.08 -21.35 -14.33
N LYS A 199 13.83 -22.14 -15.10
CA LYS A 199 13.48 -22.44 -16.50
C LYS A 199 12.03 -22.93 -16.65
N LYS A 200 11.56 -23.77 -15.72
CA LYS A 200 10.18 -24.28 -15.71
C LYS A 200 9.15 -23.15 -15.54
N ASP A 201 9.43 -22.18 -14.67
CA ASP A 201 8.54 -21.04 -14.44
C ASP A 201 8.44 -20.15 -15.69
N ILE A 202 9.57 -19.94 -16.38
CA ILE A 202 9.66 -19.11 -17.58
C ILE A 202 8.96 -19.78 -18.77
N GLU A 203 9.20 -21.06 -18.98
CA GLU A 203 8.72 -21.82 -20.14
C GLU A 203 7.30 -22.38 -19.98
N GLN A 204 6.61 -22.04 -18.88
CA GLN A 204 5.25 -22.54 -18.60
C GLN A 204 4.22 -22.16 -19.67
N SER A 205 4.33 -20.95 -20.25
CA SER A 205 3.43 -20.43 -21.29
C SER A 205 4.08 -19.29 -22.05
N GLU A 206 3.51 -18.87 -23.18
CA GLU A 206 4.02 -17.71 -23.93
C GLU A 206 4.03 -16.41 -23.08
N LYS A 207 3.07 -16.27 -22.16
CA LYS A 207 2.96 -15.11 -21.26
C LYS A 207 4.07 -15.07 -20.22
N THR A 208 4.49 -16.22 -19.70
CA THR A 208 5.53 -16.33 -18.66
C THR A 208 6.95 -16.17 -19.22
N ARG A 209 7.12 -16.18 -20.55
CA ARG A 209 8.41 -15.88 -21.19
C ARG A 209 8.81 -14.41 -21.09
N TYR A 210 7.91 -13.56 -20.60
CA TYR A 210 8.09 -12.12 -20.55
C TYR A 210 7.73 -11.55 -19.19
N GLY A 211 8.60 -10.69 -18.66
CA GLY A 211 8.25 -9.81 -17.55
C GLY A 211 7.68 -8.50 -18.06
N VAL A 212 6.87 -7.85 -17.23
CA VAL A 212 6.26 -6.56 -17.53
C VAL A 212 6.57 -5.58 -16.39
N ILE A 213 6.96 -4.36 -16.76
CA ILE A 213 7.03 -3.21 -15.86
C ILE A 213 6.01 -2.19 -16.35
N PHE A 214 5.07 -1.81 -15.49
CA PHE A 214 4.26 -0.62 -15.69
C PHE A 214 5.01 0.58 -15.12
N HIS A 215 4.99 1.71 -15.82
CA HIS A 215 5.63 2.95 -15.37
C HIS A 215 4.71 4.15 -15.58
N ALA A 216 4.61 5.03 -14.59
CA ALA A 216 3.89 6.29 -14.68
C ALA A 216 4.68 7.42 -14.00
N PRO A 217 4.84 8.60 -14.63
CA PRO A 217 5.36 9.78 -13.95
C PRO A 217 4.42 10.21 -12.81
N ASN A 218 4.96 10.73 -11.71
CA ASN A 218 4.16 11.07 -10.53
C ASN A 218 3.02 12.06 -10.80
N TRP A 219 3.24 13.06 -11.64
CA TRP A 219 2.25 14.09 -11.98
C TRP A 219 0.96 13.52 -12.61
N THR A 220 0.98 12.26 -13.07
CA THR A 220 -0.18 11.60 -13.68
C THR A 220 -1.15 10.96 -12.69
N ILE A 221 -0.66 10.54 -11.52
CA ILE A 221 -1.45 9.76 -10.55
C ILE A 221 -1.20 10.09 -9.08
N ASP A 222 -0.11 10.77 -8.69
CA ASP A 222 0.18 11.06 -7.27
C ASP A 222 -0.84 12.04 -6.66
N TYR A 223 -1.36 11.71 -5.47
CA TYR A 223 -2.29 12.55 -4.72
C TYR A 223 -1.77 13.98 -4.47
N PHE A 224 -0.47 14.19 -4.27
CA PHE A 224 0.07 15.52 -4.03
C PHE A 224 0.23 16.36 -5.30
N GLN A 225 -0.10 15.81 -6.47
CA GLN A 225 0.01 16.52 -7.74
C GLN A 225 -1.34 17.16 -8.13
N PRO A 226 -1.34 18.31 -8.83
CA PRO A 226 -2.60 19.01 -9.16
C PRO A 226 -3.49 18.23 -10.15
N MET A 227 -2.89 17.64 -11.18
CA MET A 227 -3.62 16.98 -12.29
C MET A 227 -4.47 15.79 -11.83
N PRO A 228 -3.96 14.82 -11.04
CA PRO A 228 -4.74 13.66 -10.64
C PRO A 228 -5.94 14.04 -9.79
N ASN A 229 -5.77 15.01 -8.89
CA ASN A 229 -6.87 15.54 -8.09
C ASN A 229 -7.98 16.10 -8.97
N PHE A 230 -7.68 16.90 -9.98
CA PHE A 230 -8.68 17.49 -10.86
C PHE A 230 -9.50 16.44 -11.63
N GLU A 231 -8.85 15.33 -12.01
CA GLU A 231 -9.52 14.23 -12.71
C GLU A 231 -10.30 13.29 -11.78
N SER A 232 -9.95 13.26 -10.50
CA SER A 232 -10.52 12.34 -9.51
C SER A 232 -12.02 12.53 -9.29
N LYS A 233 -12.68 11.42 -8.98
CA LYS A 233 -14.10 11.43 -8.64
C LYS A 233 -14.36 12.16 -7.32
N ALA A 234 -13.50 11.95 -6.32
CA ALA A 234 -13.55 12.65 -5.04
C ALA A 234 -13.56 14.18 -5.21
N TYR A 235 -12.65 14.71 -6.03
CA TYR A 235 -12.61 16.16 -6.30
C TYR A 235 -13.85 16.66 -7.04
N LYS A 236 -14.34 15.92 -8.05
CA LYS A 236 -15.57 16.28 -8.76
C LYS A 236 -16.78 16.37 -7.83
N LYS A 237 -16.90 15.44 -6.87
CA LYS A 237 -17.92 15.52 -5.82
C LYS A 237 -17.71 16.73 -4.91
N LEU A 238 -16.48 17.00 -4.48
CA LEU A 238 -16.16 18.18 -3.65
C LEU A 238 -16.58 19.49 -4.31
N MET A 239 -16.37 19.57 -5.63
CA MET A 239 -16.70 20.74 -6.45
C MET A 239 -18.17 20.77 -6.91
N GLY A 240 -19.01 19.82 -6.48
CA GLY A 240 -20.42 19.72 -6.87
C GLY A 240 -20.65 19.37 -8.34
N MET A 241 -19.62 18.86 -9.04
CA MET A 241 -19.69 18.39 -10.42
C MET A 241 -20.29 16.98 -10.52
N GLU A 242 -20.27 16.22 -9.42
CA GLU A 242 -20.94 14.94 -9.25
C GLU A 242 -21.81 14.94 -7.99
N SER A 243 -22.87 14.13 -8.00
CA SER A 243 -23.77 13.98 -6.85
C SER A 243 -23.25 12.96 -5.83
N GLY A 244 -23.64 13.15 -4.57
CA GLY A 244 -23.31 12.27 -3.44
C GLY A 244 -22.14 12.76 -2.58
N GLU A 245 -22.05 12.21 -1.37
CA GLU A 245 -20.96 12.51 -0.43
C GLU A 245 -19.65 11.82 -0.85
N ILE A 246 -18.52 12.39 -0.42
CA ILE A 246 -17.19 11.80 -0.61
C ILE A 246 -16.99 10.79 0.50
N ARG A 247 -16.75 9.53 0.11
CA ARG A 247 -16.43 8.50 1.09
C ARG A 247 -14.97 8.57 1.52
N ARG A 248 -14.75 8.36 2.81
CA ARG A 248 -13.40 8.41 3.40
C ARG A 248 -12.55 7.20 3.07
N ALA A 249 -13.14 6.01 2.96
CA ALA A 249 -12.42 4.78 2.68
C ALA A 249 -11.63 4.87 1.36
N ALA A 250 -10.35 4.50 1.39
CA ALA A 250 -9.43 4.58 0.25
C ALA A 250 -9.91 3.76 -0.96
N ASP A 251 -10.63 2.67 -0.73
CA ASP A 251 -11.17 1.77 -1.74
C ASP A 251 -12.67 1.95 -2.03
N SER A 252 -13.25 3.08 -1.64
CA SER A 252 -14.65 3.43 -1.90
C SER A 252 -15.02 3.60 -3.39
N GLY A 253 -14.00 3.66 -4.26
CA GLY A 253 -14.11 4.02 -5.67
C GLY A 253 -14.14 5.52 -5.95
N ASP A 254 -14.11 6.37 -4.92
CA ASP A 254 -14.00 7.83 -5.10
C ASP A 254 -12.55 8.27 -5.38
N TRP A 255 -11.59 7.45 -4.92
CA TRP A 255 -10.15 7.67 -5.04
C TRP A 255 -9.47 6.82 -6.12
N ASP A 256 -10.26 6.16 -6.97
CA ASP A 256 -9.73 5.33 -8.05
C ASP A 256 -8.85 6.15 -8.99
N GLY A 257 -7.73 5.56 -9.41
CA GLY A 257 -6.79 6.20 -10.33
C GLY A 257 -5.84 7.22 -9.68
N ILE A 258 -5.83 7.34 -8.35
CA ILE A 258 -4.88 8.16 -7.59
C ILE A 258 -3.96 7.24 -6.76
N ALA A 259 -2.66 7.51 -6.77
CA ALA A 259 -1.68 6.86 -5.93
C ALA A 259 -1.50 7.61 -4.61
N PHE A 260 -1.55 6.87 -3.50
CA PHE A 260 -1.29 7.37 -2.15
C PHE A 260 -0.11 6.64 -1.55
N GLN A 261 0.79 7.36 -0.90
CA GLN A 261 1.91 6.75 -0.23
C GLN A 261 1.41 5.95 0.96
N ILE A 262 1.88 4.71 1.12
CA ILE A 262 1.61 3.94 2.35
C ILE A 262 2.36 4.58 3.52
N GLY A 263 3.54 5.12 3.22
CA GLY A 263 4.46 5.65 4.20
C GLY A 263 5.17 4.55 4.99
N PHE A 264 5.93 4.95 5.99
CA PHE A 264 6.30 4.06 7.07
C PHE A 264 5.04 3.67 7.84
N GLN A 265 4.97 2.41 8.22
CA GLN A 265 3.90 1.80 8.99
C GLN A 265 4.54 0.99 10.13
N PRO A 266 3.80 0.64 11.19
CA PRO A 266 4.37 -0.04 12.37
C PRO A 266 5.01 -1.41 12.06
N PHE A 267 4.63 -2.04 10.94
CA PHE A 267 5.13 -3.34 10.52
C PHE A 267 6.03 -3.26 9.27
N LEU A 268 7.06 -4.12 9.20
CA LEU A 268 8.22 -3.91 8.33
C LEU A 268 7.94 -4.17 6.85
N ARG A 269 6.93 -4.98 6.51
CA ARG A 269 6.68 -5.40 5.12
C ARG A 269 6.30 -4.25 4.19
N CYS A 270 5.49 -3.30 4.67
CA CYS A 270 5.12 -2.11 3.89
C CYS A 270 6.30 -1.15 3.69
N ARG A 271 7.09 -0.97 4.75
CA ARG A 271 8.27 -0.10 4.75
C ARG A 271 9.31 -0.52 3.71
N ALA A 272 9.56 -1.82 3.56
CA ALA A 272 10.65 -2.33 2.73
C ALA A 272 10.44 -2.13 1.21
N GLN A 273 9.22 -1.80 0.78
CA GLN A 273 8.85 -1.78 -0.64
C GLN A 273 8.73 -0.37 -1.23
N SER A 274 8.90 0.68 -0.41
CA SER A 274 8.57 2.06 -0.79
C SER A 274 7.18 2.12 -1.47
N GLY A 275 6.22 1.49 -0.81
CA GLY A 275 4.93 1.14 -1.39
C GLY A 275 3.94 2.30 -1.46
N TYR A 276 3.14 2.29 -2.51
CA TYR A 276 1.98 3.14 -2.71
C TYR A 276 0.76 2.26 -2.94
N ILE A 277 -0.38 2.69 -2.40
CA ILE A 277 -1.67 2.10 -2.75
C ILE A 277 -2.24 2.84 -3.95
N PHE A 278 -2.78 2.08 -4.88
CA PHE A 278 -3.51 2.59 -6.03
C PHE A 278 -4.90 1.95 -6.03
N PRO A 279 -5.93 2.65 -5.52
CA PRO A 279 -7.29 2.15 -5.50
C PRO A 279 -7.80 1.90 -6.93
N MET A 280 -8.42 0.74 -7.12
CA MET A 280 -9.00 0.31 -8.40
C MET A 280 -10.31 -0.43 -8.15
N CYS A 281 -11.22 0.16 -7.38
CA CYS A 281 -12.52 -0.44 -7.09
C CYS A 281 -13.36 -0.61 -8.37
N LYS A 282 -13.38 0.42 -9.21
CA LYS A 282 -14.13 0.53 -10.47
C LYS A 282 -13.24 0.87 -11.68
N ASP A 283 -11.93 0.98 -11.47
CA ASP A 283 -10.96 1.32 -12.52
C ASP A 283 -10.73 0.17 -13.52
N VAL A 284 -10.13 0.51 -14.67
CA VAL A 284 -9.76 -0.44 -15.71
C VAL A 284 -8.42 -1.11 -15.40
N PRO A 285 -8.15 -2.34 -15.91
CA PRO A 285 -6.85 -2.98 -15.77
C PRO A 285 -5.70 -2.09 -16.27
N LEU A 286 -4.50 -2.22 -15.69
CA LEU A 286 -3.36 -1.37 -16.10
C LEU A 286 -2.99 -1.51 -17.59
N GLN A 287 -3.31 -2.65 -18.22
CA GLN A 287 -3.18 -2.90 -19.65
C GLN A 287 -4.01 -1.94 -20.50
N GLU A 288 -5.14 -1.46 -19.97
CA GLU A 288 -6.08 -0.54 -20.62
C GLU A 288 -5.89 0.91 -20.17
N ASN A 289 -5.10 1.13 -19.11
CA ASN A 289 -4.90 2.44 -18.51
C ASN A 289 -3.79 3.23 -19.25
N PRO A 290 -4.11 4.35 -19.94
CA PRO A 290 -3.14 5.14 -20.70
C PRO A 290 -2.17 5.95 -19.84
N LYS A 291 -2.40 6.04 -18.51
CA LYS A 291 -1.47 6.68 -17.57
C LYS A 291 -0.21 5.86 -17.31
N PHE A 292 -0.16 4.61 -17.78
CA PHE A 292 1.00 3.72 -17.60
C PHE A 292 1.64 3.33 -18.94
N GLU A 293 2.94 3.56 -19.07
CA GLU A 293 3.79 2.89 -20.04
C GLU A 293 3.92 1.41 -19.68
N LYS A 294 3.99 0.54 -20.69
CA LYS A 294 4.06 -0.92 -20.52
C LYS A 294 5.35 -1.44 -21.12
N LEU A 295 6.35 -1.69 -20.29
CA LEU A 295 7.65 -2.20 -20.72
C LEU A 295 7.63 -3.72 -20.63
N ARG A 296 7.89 -4.41 -21.73
CA ARG A 296 7.93 -5.87 -21.81
C ARG A 296 9.34 -6.33 -22.13
N PHE A 297 9.87 -7.26 -21.33
CA PHE A 297 11.21 -7.81 -21.54
C PHE A 297 11.18 -9.35 -21.52
N LYS A 298 12.14 -9.98 -22.19
CA LYS A 298 12.26 -11.45 -22.16
C LYS A 298 12.85 -11.90 -20.83
N GLN A 299 12.21 -12.87 -20.20
CA GLN A 299 12.73 -13.50 -18.99
C GLN A 299 13.92 -14.38 -19.29
N THR A 300 14.92 -14.34 -18.41
CA THR A 300 15.99 -15.34 -18.37
C THR A 300 16.27 -15.70 -16.92
N GLN A 301 16.66 -16.95 -16.69
CA GLN A 301 17.06 -17.40 -15.34
C GLN A 301 18.24 -16.56 -14.81
N LYS A 302 19.21 -16.24 -15.67
CA LYS A 302 20.36 -15.39 -15.34
C LYS A 302 19.95 -13.98 -14.86
N LEU A 303 18.99 -13.34 -15.54
CA LEU A 303 18.49 -12.03 -15.13
C LEU A 303 17.81 -12.13 -13.76
N SER A 304 16.96 -13.15 -13.58
CA SER A 304 16.25 -13.38 -12.32
C SER A 304 17.19 -13.61 -11.14
N GLU A 305 18.19 -14.48 -11.29
CA GLU A 305 19.21 -14.73 -10.26
C GLU A 305 19.99 -13.44 -9.91
N LYS A 306 20.41 -12.69 -10.93
CA LYS A 306 21.13 -11.42 -10.73
C LYS A 306 20.28 -10.38 -9.97
N VAL A 307 19.01 -10.24 -10.31
CA VAL A 307 18.10 -9.32 -9.59
C VAL A 307 17.88 -9.80 -8.16
N PHE A 308 17.69 -11.10 -7.96
CA PHE A 308 17.51 -11.69 -6.63
C PHE A 308 18.73 -11.43 -5.72
N GLU A 309 19.95 -11.56 -6.24
CA GLU A 309 21.19 -11.21 -5.54
C GLU A 309 21.29 -9.71 -5.24
N LEU A 310 20.98 -8.84 -6.21
CA LEU A 310 20.96 -7.38 -6.01
C LEU A 310 20.02 -6.96 -4.86
N MET A 311 18.95 -7.73 -4.67
CA MET A 311 17.93 -7.51 -3.64
C MET A 311 18.19 -8.29 -2.33
N ASP A 312 19.41 -8.78 -2.14
CA ASP A 312 19.85 -9.54 -0.94
C ASP A 312 18.94 -10.75 -0.67
N GLY A 313 18.68 -11.54 -1.71
CA GLY A 313 17.79 -12.69 -1.63
C GLY A 313 16.33 -12.32 -1.31
N GLY A 314 15.92 -11.11 -1.68
CA GLY A 314 14.59 -10.57 -1.43
C GLY A 314 14.41 -9.89 -0.07
N LYS A 315 15.39 -9.96 0.84
CA LYS A 315 15.29 -9.37 2.18
C LYS A 315 15.09 -7.85 2.16
N LYS A 316 15.55 -7.17 1.11
CA LYS A 316 15.37 -5.72 0.95
C LYS A 316 13.91 -5.30 0.71
N VAL A 317 13.05 -6.20 0.25
CA VAL A 317 11.63 -5.92 -0.08
C VAL A 317 10.65 -6.79 0.70
N PHE A 318 11.10 -7.96 1.16
CA PHE A 318 10.33 -8.92 1.94
C PHE A 318 11.17 -9.44 3.12
N PRO A 319 11.42 -8.59 4.13
CA PRO A 319 12.22 -8.96 5.29
C PRO A 319 11.47 -9.97 6.17
N TYR A 320 12.24 -10.79 6.92
CA TYR A 320 11.66 -11.52 8.04
C TYR A 320 11.30 -10.55 9.15
N GLU A 321 10.10 -10.67 9.70
CA GLU A 321 9.57 -9.78 10.73
C GLU A 321 8.62 -10.50 11.69
N GLY A 322 8.24 -9.84 12.78
CA GLY A 322 7.42 -10.40 13.85
C GLY A 322 6.12 -11.04 13.37
N LEU A 323 5.34 -10.37 12.51
CA LEU A 323 4.07 -10.92 12.00
C LEU A 323 4.20 -12.24 11.24
N SER A 324 5.40 -12.60 10.78
CA SER A 324 5.67 -13.92 10.17
C SER A 324 5.41 -15.07 11.16
N GLU A 325 5.63 -14.84 12.46
CA GLU A 325 5.37 -15.82 13.53
C GLU A 325 3.86 -16.02 13.77
N ALA A 326 3.04 -15.03 13.45
CA ALA A 326 1.58 -15.08 13.57
C ALA A 326 0.88 -15.65 12.31
N ARG A 327 1.64 -16.14 11.33
CA ARG A 327 1.10 -16.56 10.04
C ARG A 327 -0.09 -17.53 10.10
N PRO A 328 -0.12 -18.56 10.97
CA PRO A 328 -1.32 -19.41 11.09
C PRO A 328 -2.57 -18.64 11.51
N VAL A 329 -2.42 -17.65 12.39
CA VAL A 329 -3.51 -16.77 12.85
C VAL A 329 -3.99 -15.87 11.71
N LEU A 330 -3.07 -15.23 10.98
CA LEU A 330 -3.42 -14.39 9.83
C LEU A 330 -4.14 -15.20 8.74
N THR A 331 -3.67 -16.43 8.49
CA THR A 331 -4.29 -17.34 7.51
C THR A 331 -5.72 -17.72 7.94
N ALA A 332 -5.96 -17.92 9.24
CA ALA A 332 -7.30 -18.21 9.75
C ALA A 332 -8.25 -17.02 9.51
N MET A 333 -7.81 -15.79 9.78
CA MET A 333 -8.59 -14.57 9.53
C MET A 333 -8.91 -14.38 8.04
N GLN A 334 -7.92 -14.56 7.16
CA GLN A 334 -8.09 -14.46 5.70
C GLN A 334 -9.14 -15.41 5.15
N ASN A 335 -9.30 -16.58 5.76
CA ASN A 335 -10.25 -17.61 5.35
C ASN A 335 -11.53 -17.61 6.19
N SER A 336 -11.73 -16.61 7.05
CA SER A 336 -12.87 -16.60 7.96
C SER A 336 -14.20 -16.42 7.23
N TRP A 337 -15.21 -17.12 7.73
CA TRP A 337 -16.63 -17.01 7.37
C TRP A 337 -17.51 -16.76 8.60
N THR A 338 -16.89 -16.52 9.75
CA THR A 338 -17.56 -16.17 11.01
C THR A 338 -17.10 -14.79 11.44
N PHE A 339 -18.06 -13.94 11.79
CA PHE A 339 -17.85 -12.54 12.15
C PHE A 339 -18.71 -12.17 13.36
N SER A 340 -18.28 -11.21 14.15
CA SER A 340 -19.07 -10.67 15.26
C SER A 340 -20.09 -9.62 14.77
N GLU A 341 -21.00 -9.21 15.66
CA GLU A 341 -21.83 -8.02 15.40
C GLU A 341 -20.96 -6.75 15.28
N ASP A 342 -19.84 -6.68 16.00
CA ASP A 342 -18.92 -5.54 15.94
C ASP A 342 -18.23 -5.46 14.56
N ASP A 343 -17.79 -6.60 14.01
CA ASP A 343 -17.23 -6.66 12.65
C ASP A 343 -18.25 -6.12 11.62
N LEU A 344 -19.53 -6.50 11.78
CA LEU A 344 -20.62 -6.06 10.91
C LEU A 344 -20.89 -4.56 11.06
N ASN A 345 -20.90 -4.04 12.29
CA ASN A 345 -21.16 -2.63 12.57
C ASN A 345 -20.02 -1.72 12.10
N ALA A 346 -18.77 -2.18 12.19
CA ALA A 346 -17.60 -1.46 11.69
C ALA A 346 -17.73 -1.10 10.20
N LEU A 347 -18.37 -1.95 9.38
CA LEU A 347 -18.62 -1.65 7.97
C LEU A 347 -19.39 -0.34 7.74
N PHE A 348 -20.32 -0.02 8.64
CA PHE A 348 -21.16 1.16 8.55
C PHE A 348 -20.47 2.39 9.15
N GLU A 349 -19.76 2.21 10.27
CA GLU A 349 -18.99 3.27 10.92
C GLU A 349 -17.90 3.82 9.99
N TRP A 350 -17.23 2.94 9.26
CA TRP A 350 -16.10 3.28 8.39
C TRP A 350 -16.50 3.49 6.92
N GLU A 351 -17.81 3.58 6.61
CA GLU A 351 -18.34 3.79 5.26
C GLU A 351 -17.84 2.72 4.24
N GLN A 352 -17.58 1.50 4.72
CA GLN A 352 -17.04 0.38 3.95
C GLN A 352 -18.12 -0.48 3.27
N VAL A 353 -19.39 -0.06 3.32
CA VAL A 353 -20.51 -0.70 2.63
C VAL A 353 -21.27 0.32 1.76
N ASP A 354 -21.80 -0.12 0.63
CA ASP A 354 -22.66 0.69 -0.23
C ASP A 354 -24.07 0.78 0.38
N LEU A 355 -24.34 1.92 1.03
CA LEU A 355 -25.61 2.20 1.69
C LEU A 355 -26.81 2.25 0.74
N SER A 356 -26.59 2.39 -0.58
CA SER A 356 -27.68 2.29 -1.57
C SER A 356 -28.16 0.85 -1.78
N LEU A 357 -27.29 -0.14 -1.54
CA LEU A 357 -27.59 -1.57 -1.63
C LEU A 357 -27.96 -2.18 -0.28
N PHE A 358 -27.33 -1.68 0.79
CA PHE A 358 -27.50 -2.14 2.16
C PHE A 358 -27.57 -0.94 3.11
N PRO A 359 -28.76 -0.35 3.29
CA PRO A 359 -28.95 0.85 4.11
C PRO A 359 -28.57 0.72 5.59
N ASN A 360 -28.56 -0.51 6.13
CA ASN A 360 -28.26 -0.78 7.54
C ASN A 360 -27.80 -2.23 7.77
N ALA A 361 -27.20 -2.47 8.94
CA ALA A 361 -26.65 -3.77 9.34
C ALA A 361 -27.68 -4.91 9.31
N LYS A 362 -28.95 -4.63 9.65
CA LYS A 362 -30.02 -5.64 9.63
C LYS A 362 -30.30 -6.15 8.20
N GLU A 363 -30.33 -5.25 7.23
CA GLU A 363 -30.54 -5.60 5.82
C GLU A 363 -29.36 -6.39 5.25
N LEU A 364 -28.12 -5.98 5.56
CA LEU A 364 -26.92 -6.71 5.16
C LEU A 364 -26.89 -8.12 5.77
N LYS A 365 -27.17 -8.23 7.07
CA LYS A 365 -27.26 -9.51 7.78
C LYS A 365 -28.33 -10.44 7.21
N THR A 366 -29.48 -9.88 6.83
CA THR A 366 -30.55 -10.65 6.18
C THR A 366 -30.11 -11.17 4.82
N ALA A 367 -29.38 -10.36 4.04
CA ALA A 367 -28.85 -10.79 2.76
C ALA A 367 -27.79 -11.89 2.91
N PHE A 368 -26.91 -11.80 3.91
CA PHE A 368 -25.95 -12.85 4.22
C PHE A 368 -26.60 -14.20 4.55
N ALA A 369 -27.74 -14.22 5.23
CA ALA A 369 -28.43 -15.46 5.58
C ALA A 369 -28.92 -16.26 4.36
N GLY A 370 -29.21 -15.58 3.24
CA GLY A 370 -29.67 -16.19 1.99
C GLY A 370 -28.57 -16.37 0.95
N TRP A 371 -27.32 -16.08 1.29
CA TRP A 371 -26.22 -16.03 0.33
C TRP A 371 -25.09 -17.01 0.70
N SER A 372 -24.46 -17.58 -0.31
CA SER A 372 -23.33 -18.48 -0.15
C SER A 372 -22.32 -18.28 -1.27
N PHE A 373 -21.05 -18.55 -0.99
CA PHE A 373 -19.98 -18.44 -1.99
C PHE A 373 -19.02 -19.62 -1.88
N GLU A 374 -18.82 -20.31 -3.00
CA GLU A 374 -17.98 -21.52 -3.10
C GLU A 374 -18.30 -22.56 -2.00
N GLY A 375 -19.59 -22.69 -1.64
CA GLY A 375 -20.06 -23.62 -0.60
C GLY A 375 -19.94 -23.10 0.83
N ASN A 376 -19.42 -21.90 1.05
CA ASN A 376 -19.33 -21.28 2.37
C ASN A 376 -20.54 -20.37 2.65
N THR A 377 -20.99 -20.36 3.91
CA THR A 377 -22.07 -19.51 4.42
C THR A 377 -21.54 -18.61 5.53
N ILE A 378 -22.05 -17.40 5.63
CA ILE A 378 -21.61 -16.42 6.62
C ILE A 378 -22.34 -16.64 7.94
N LYS A 379 -21.59 -16.63 9.04
CA LYS A 379 -22.12 -16.72 10.40
C LYS A 379 -21.80 -15.44 11.16
N ILE A 380 -22.84 -14.71 11.58
CA ILE A 380 -22.70 -13.57 12.49
C ILE A 380 -22.98 -14.04 13.92
N ILE A 381 -22.04 -13.83 14.84
CA ILE A 381 -22.13 -14.19 16.27
C ILE A 381 -22.15 -12.95 17.15
N GLN A 382 -22.61 -13.08 18.39
CA GLN A 382 -22.62 -11.96 19.35
C GLN A 382 -21.24 -11.68 19.92
N ASP A 383 -20.48 -12.73 20.23
CA ASP A 383 -19.15 -12.61 20.82
C ASP A 383 -18.07 -12.33 19.77
N LYS A 384 -16.92 -11.84 20.22
CA LYS A 384 -15.74 -11.67 19.35
C LYS A 384 -15.27 -13.03 18.81
N VAL A 385 -14.82 -13.06 17.57
CA VAL A 385 -14.17 -14.23 16.99
C VAL A 385 -12.77 -14.35 17.60
N ASP A 386 -12.52 -15.45 18.31
CA ASP A 386 -11.24 -15.70 18.95
C ASP A 386 -10.24 -16.34 17.97
N TYR A 387 -9.03 -15.80 17.96
CA TYR A 387 -7.89 -16.30 17.21
C TYR A 387 -6.71 -16.49 18.16
N PRO A 388 -6.67 -17.62 18.89
CA PRO A 388 -5.70 -17.80 19.96
C PRO A 388 -4.28 -17.83 19.43
N ILE A 389 -3.40 -17.10 20.09
CA ILE A 389 -1.96 -17.07 19.85
C ILE A 389 -1.24 -17.38 21.16
N ALA A 390 -0.21 -18.23 21.10
CA ALA A 390 0.53 -18.58 22.30
C ALA A 390 1.24 -17.32 22.87
N PRO A 391 1.18 -17.07 24.19
CA PRO A 391 1.83 -15.91 24.79
C PRO A 391 3.31 -15.79 24.43
N SER A 392 4.04 -16.91 24.40
CA SER A 392 5.46 -16.93 23.99
C SER A 392 5.69 -16.54 22.53
N ILE A 393 4.70 -16.69 21.65
CA ILE A 393 4.77 -16.20 20.27
C ILE A 393 4.56 -14.69 20.28
N MET A 394 3.53 -14.20 20.98
CA MET A 394 3.25 -12.77 21.11
C MET A 394 4.43 -11.99 21.71
N GLU A 395 5.08 -12.53 22.75
CA GLU A 395 6.29 -11.95 23.33
C GLU A 395 7.43 -11.81 22.31
N ARG A 396 7.65 -12.82 21.46
CA ARG A 396 8.66 -12.74 20.38
C ARG A 396 8.30 -11.68 19.34
N ILE A 397 7.02 -11.58 18.97
CA ILE A 397 6.53 -10.56 18.03
C ILE A 397 6.80 -9.17 18.60
N ASN A 398 6.37 -8.92 19.84
CA ASN A 398 6.59 -7.64 20.51
C ASN A 398 8.09 -7.32 20.64
N ALA A 399 8.91 -8.27 21.06
CA ALA A 399 10.35 -8.06 21.19
C ALA A 399 11.03 -7.63 19.89
N MET A 400 10.59 -8.15 18.73
CA MET A 400 11.12 -7.72 17.43
C MET A 400 10.82 -6.24 17.15
N TYR A 401 9.59 -5.78 17.36
CA TYR A 401 9.19 -4.40 17.06
C TYR A 401 9.59 -3.39 18.15
N ASP A 402 9.66 -3.83 19.42
CA ASP A 402 10.09 -3.00 20.54
C ASP A 402 11.58 -2.62 20.40
N SER A 403 12.37 -3.46 19.73
CA SER A 403 13.79 -3.20 19.45
C SER A 403 14.06 -2.22 18.30
N ILE A 404 13.04 -1.84 17.54
CA ILE A 404 13.19 -0.96 16.37
C ILE A 404 13.18 0.50 16.81
N ASP A 405 14.28 1.19 16.54
CA ASP A 405 14.41 2.64 16.69
C ASP A 405 13.92 3.33 15.41
N ILE A 406 12.62 3.67 15.39
CA ILE A 406 11.96 4.26 14.22
C ILE A 406 12.56 5.64 13.89
N GLU A 407 12.93 6.42 14.90
CA GLU A 407 13.52 7.75 14.69
C GLU A 407 14.84 7.63 13.94
N LYS A 408 15.72 6.71 14.35
CA LYS A 408 16.97 6.44 13.64
C LYS A 408 16.73 5.96 12.21
N GLU A 409 15.69 5.18 11.97
CA GLU A 409 15.38 4.62 10.66
C GLU A 409 14.87 5.65 9.66
N ILE A 410 14.08 6.61 10.13
CA ILE A 410 13.70 7.79 9.33
C ILE A 410 14.81 8.86 9.34
N GLY A 411 15.91 8.59 10.04
CA GLY A 411 17.14 9.38 10.14
C GLY A 411 16.98 10.68 10.92
N ASN A 412 16.35 10.54 12.09
CA ASN A 412 16.25 11.50 13.19
C ASN A 412 15.54 12.81 12.86
N ILE A 413 14.66 12.80 11.86
CA ILE A 413 13.90 13.98 11.46
C ILE A 413 12.44 13.56 11.32
N ILE A 414 11.60 14.14 12.17
CA ILE A 414 10.14 14.03 12.07
C ILE A 414 9.58 15.44 11.88
N HIS A 415 9.08 15.72 10.70
CA HIS A 415 8.31 16.93 10.44
C HIS A 415 6.85 16.66 10.77
N ILE A 416 6.42 17.10 11.96
CA ILE A 416 5.02 17.04 12.41
C ILE A 416 4.51 18.47 12.62
N ARG A 417 3.35 18.78 12.05
CA ARG A 417 2.73 20.10 12.22
C ARG A 417 2.14 20.23 13.63
N PRO A 418 2.00 21.46 14.18
CA PRO A 418 1.45 21.66 15.52
C PRO A 418 0.07 21.04 15.74
N GLU A 419 -0.81 21.10 14.73
CA GLU A 419 -2.14 20.49 14.77
C GLU A 419 -2.08 18.95 14.85
N GLN A 420 -1.21 18.33 14.06
CA GLN A 420 -0.99 16.88 14.06
C GLN A 420 -0.41 16.46 15.42
N LYS A 421 0.59 17.19 15.93
CA LYS A 421 1.17 16.93 17.25
C LYS A 421 0.12 16.99 18.36
N LYS A 422 -0.72 18.04 18.37
CA LYS A 422 -1.80 18.17 19.36
C LYS A 422 -2.80 17.01 19.28
N TYR A 423 -3.12 16.55 18.07
CA TYR A 423 -3.97 15.37 17.86
C TYR A 423 -3.33 14.11 18.46
N ARG A 424 -2.03 13.88 18.21
CA ARG A 424 -1.27 12.76 18.80
C ARG A 424 -1.19 12.85 20.32
N ASP A 425 -0.90 14.02 20.89
CA ASP A 425 -0.86 14.23 22.35
C ASP A 425 -2.21 13.87 23.01
N GLY A 426 -3.32 14.15 22.33
CA GLY A 426 -4.66 13.74 22.75
C GLY A 426 -4.83 12.21 22.78
N ILE A 427 -4.40 11.52 21.72
CA ILE A 427 -4.44 10.05 21.65
C ILE A 427 -3.51 9.43 22.70
N TYR A 428 -2.30 9.97 22.87
CA TYR A 428 -1.36 9.53 23.89
C TYR A 428 -1.99 9.64 25.29
N THR A 429 -2.65 10.76 25.58
CA THR A 429 -3.35 10.95 26.86
C THR A 429 -4.51 9.96 27.02
N MET A 430 -5.26 9.67 25.96
CA MET A 430 -6.34 8.68 26.00
C MET A 430 -5.83 7.26 26.28
N LEU A 431 -4.72 6.87 25.66
CA LEU A 431 -4.16 5.52 25.78
C LEU A 431 -3.32 5.32 27.06
N TYR A 432 -2.60 6.36 27.52
CA TYR A 432 -1.59 6.25 28.57
C TYR A 432 -1.77 7.24 29.74
N GLY A 433 -2.72 8.17 29.67
CA GLY A 433 -2.86 9.32 30.59
C GLY A 433 -3.32 9.02 32.02
N GLN A 434 -3.38 7.76 32.44
CA GLN A 434 -3.61 7.38 33.84
C GLN A 434 -2.71 6.20 34.26
N GLY A 435 -1.53 6.52 34.81
CA GLY A 435 -0.88 5.66 35.81
C GLY A 435 -0.01 4.48 35.34
N ARG A 436 0.76 4.62 34.26
CA ARG A 436 2.01 3.85 34.09
C ARG A 436 3.11 4.77 33.57
N GLU A 437 4.06 5.12 34.44
CA GLU A 437 5.39 5.54 34.00
C GLU A 437 5.98 4.37 33.21
N ILE A 438 6.00 4.50 31.89
CA ILE A 438 6.97 3.81 31.07
C ILE A 438 8.07 4.85 30.88
N GLU A 439 9.22 4.63 31.52
CA GLU A 439 10.44 5.36 31.20
C GLU A 439 10.72 5.16 29.71
N VAL A 440 10.38 6.17 28.91
CA VAL A 440 10.89 6.31 27.56
C VAL A 440 12.28 6.92 27.74
N GLU A 441 13.32 6.08 27.70
CA GLU A 441 14.69 6.57 27.49
C GLU A 441 14.68 7.38 26.17
N ARG A 442 15.03 8.67 26.29
CA ARG A 442 15.16 9.62 25.19
C ARG A 442 16.45 9.43 24.43
#